data_AF-A0A554L5K5-F1
#
_entry.id   AF-A0A554L5K5-F1
#
_cell.length_a   1.000
_cell.length_b   1.000
_cell.length_c   1.000
_cell.angle_alpha   90.00
_cell.angle_beta   90.00
_cell.angle_gamma   90.00
#
_symmetry.space_group_name_H-M   'P 1'
#
loop_
_entity.id
_entity.type
_entity.pdbx_description
1 polymer ?
#
loop_
_entity_poly.entity_id
_entity_poly.type
_entity_poly.pdbx_seq_one_letter_code
_entity_poly.pdbx_strand_id
1 'polypeptide(L)'
;MQQIQDWEEIVKMQPRGLLTIPRRLRDEKFGANSFVKVKRVGRGLMLEPVTVLGYSVRRYTDAEVGEFFELDKKESNMLKKRGLLK
;
A
#
# COMPACT_ATOMS: atom_id res chain seq x y z
N MET A 1 24.02 -1.94 9.89
CA MET A 1 22.86 -1.77 10.78
C MET A 1 22.44 -0.32 10.71
N GLN A 2 21.27 -0.02 10.14
CA GLN A 2 20.73 1.35 10.15
C GLN A 2 20.18 1.61 11.56
N GLN A 3 20.82 2.54 12.28
CA GLN A 3 20.33 3.02 13.55
C GLN A 3 19.07 3.85 13.29
N ILE A 4 17.90 3.33 13.70
CA ILE A 4 16.66 4.08 13.67
C ILE A 4 16.79 5.17 14.74
N GLN A 5 16.80 6.43 14.31
CA GLN A 5 16.89 7.57 15.20
C GLN A 5 15.46 7.96 15.59
N ASP A 6 15.07 7.66 16.83
CA ASP A 6 13.75 8.01 17.35
C ASP A 6 13.64 9.54 17.48
N TRP A 7 12.66 10.13 16.79
CA TRP A 7 12.39 11.56 16.80
C TRP A 7 11.08 11.84 17.54
N GLU A 8 11.15 12.68 18.57
CA GLU A 8 10.00 13.07 19.39
C GLU A 8 9.79 14.59 19.37
N GLU A 9 8.56 15.02 19.10
CA GLU A 9 8.18 16.44 19.14
C GLU A 9 6.73 16.57 19.61
N ILE A 10 6.47 17.50 20.52
CA ILE A 10 5.12 17.78 21.03
C ILE A 10 4.47 18.81 20.12
N VAL A 11 3.39 18.41 19.44
CA VAL A 11 2.62 19.30 18.55
C VAL A 11 1.28 19.66 19.19
N LYS A 12 0.94 20.95 19.19
CA LYS A 12 -0.37 21.42 19.63
C LYS A 12 -1.45 21.06 18.60
N MET A 13 -2.51 20.44 19.08
CA MET A 13 -3.71 20.19 18.27
C MET A 13 -4.38 21.50 17.87
N GLN A 14 -4.77 21.58 16.60
CA GLN A 14 -5.58 22.68 16.08
C GLN A 14 -7.07 22.37 16.28
N PRO A 15 -7.95 23.39 16.17
CA PRO A 15 -9.39 23.17 16.28
C PRO A 15 -9.90 22.09 15.34
N ARG A 16 -11.04 21.48 15.71
CA ARG A 16 -11.71 20.43 14.91
C ARG A 16 -10.87 19.15 14.71
N GLY A 17 -9.88 18.92 15.58
CA GLY A 17 -9.06 17.70 15.52
C GLY A 17 -8.00 17.72 14.41
N LEU A 18 -7.64 18.90 13.89
CA LEU A 18 -6.60 19.03 12.89
C LEU A 18 -5.21 18.90 13.55
N LEU A 19 -4.37 18.01 13.02
CA LEU A 19 -2.98 17.83 13.44
C LEU A 19 -2.05 18.29 12.33
N THR A 20 -1.06 19.11 12.68
CA THR A 20 -0.04 19.57 11.73
C THR A 20 1.18 18.67 11.81
N ILE A 21 1.55 18.02 10.70
CA ILE A 21 2.78 17.22 10.65
C ILE A 21 3.99 18.17 10.53
N PRO A 22 4.98 18.09 11.44
CA PRO A 22 6.21 18.89 11.38
C PRO A 22 6.92 18.74 10.02
N ARG A 23 7.56 19.81 9.54
CA ARG A 23 8.20 19.82 8.21
C ARG A 23 9.26 18.73 8.04
N ARG A 24 9.94 18.33 9.11
CA ARG A 24 10.98 17.27 9.08
C ARG A 24 10.40 15.87 8.89
N LEU A 25 9.15 15.65 9.30
CA LEU A 25 8.43 14.38 9.17
C LEU A 25 7.59 14.30 7.89
N ARG A 26 7.46 15.41 7.16
CA ARG A 26 6.81 15.44 5.85
C ARG A 26 7.80 14.96 4.79
N ASP A 27 7.57 13.76 4.27
CA ASP A 27 8.15 13.29 3.02
C ASP A 27 7.18 13.55 1.85
N GLU A 28 7.56 13.10 0.65
CA GLU A 28 6.70 13.21 -0.54
C GLU A 28 5.34 12.50 -0.37
N LYS A 29 5.25 11.53 0.55
CA LYS A 29 4.06 10.72 0.78
C LYS A 29 3.04 11.41 1.70
N PHE A 30 3.46 12.40 2.49
CA PHE A 30 2.59 13.30 3.26
C PHE A 30 2.44 14.68 2.58
N GLY A 31 2.44 14.71 1.25
CA GLY A 31 2.30 15.90 0.43
C GLY A 31 0.93 16.59 0.55
N ALA A 32 0.77 17.72 -0.16
CA ALA A 32 -0.51 18.42 -0.21
C ALA A 32 -1.59 17.52 -0.87
N ASN A 33 -2.78 17.47 -0.28
CA ASN A 33 -3.93 16.67 -0.75
C ASN A 33 -3.70 15.13 -0.79
N SER A 34 -2.68 14.60 -0.12
CA SER A 34 -2.50 13.15 0.01
C SER A 34 -3.49 12.56 1.02
N PHE A 35 -4.01 11.36 0.74
CA PHE A 35 -4.77 10.61 1.73
C PHE A 35 -3.84 9.95 2.76
N VAL A 36 -4.26 9.97 4.01
CA VAL A 36 -3.56 9.32 5.12
C VAL A 36 -4.51 8.34 5.78
N LYS A 37 -4.05 7.11 5.97
CA LYS A 37 -4.74 6.08 6.74
C LYS A 37 -4.41 6.27 8.20
N VAL A 38 -5.46 6.31 9.02
CA VAL A 38 -5.35 6.42 10.48
C VAL A 38 -5.77 5.09 11.10
N LYS A 39 -4.90 4.47 11.88
CA LYS A 39 -5.19 3.21 12.59
C LYS A 39 -4.83 3.35 14.06
N ARG A 40 -5.65 2.79 14.95
CA ARG A 40 -5.31 2.67 16.37
C ARG A 40 -4.35 1.50 16.57
N VAL A 41 -3.21 1.76 17.22
CA VAL A 41 -2.20 0.74 17.55
C VAL A 41 -1.83 0.90 19.03
N GLY A 42 -2.24 -0.07 19.84
CA GLY A 42 -2.09 0.00 21.29
C GLY A 42 -2.74 1.27 21.86
N ARG A 43 -1.95 2.10 22.54
CA ARG A 43 -2.38 3.39 23.12
C ARG A 43 -2.23 4.58 22.17
N GLY A 44 -1.72 4.38 20.96
CA GLY A 44 -1.42 5.44 20.00
C GLY A 44 -2.24 5.38 18.71
N LEU A 45 -2.04 6.40 17.88
CA LEU A 45 -2.48 6.44 16.49
C LEU A 45 -1.27 6.26 15.57
N MET A 46 -1.41 5.38 14.60
CA MET A 46 -0.46 5.21 13.51
C MET A 46 -1.03 5.88 12.26
N LEU A 47 -0.19 6.70 11.63
CA LEU A 47 -0.50 7.42 10.40
C LEU A 47 0.33 6.82 9.27
N GLU A 48 -0.33 6.32 8.23
CA GLU A 48 0.32 5.74 7.06
C GLU A 48 -0.12 6.50 5.80
N PRO A 49 0.80 6.92 4.93
CA PRO A 49 0.41 7.53 3.66
C PRO A 49 -0.26 6.50 2.75
N VAL A 50 -1.31 6.91 2.04
CA VAL A 50 -2.02 6.05 1.10
C VAL A 50 -1.61 6.42 -0.32
N THR A 51 -0.95 5.49 -1.01
CA THR A 51 -0.68 5.63 -2.43
C THR A 51 -1.97 5.39 -3.22
N VAL A 52 -2.48 6.45 -3.84
CA VAL A 52 -3.60 6.34 -4.78
C VAL A 52 -3.04 6.18 -6.19
N LEU A 53 -3.44 5.11 -6.88
CA LEU A 53 -3.10 4.94 -8.29
C LEU A 53 -3.93 5.94 -9.11
N GLY A 54 -3.27 6.77 -9.92
CA GLY A 54 -3.92 7.78 -10.76
C GLY A 54 -4.74 7.23 -11.93
N TYR A 55 -4.87 5.91 -12.03
CA TYR A 55 -5.61 5.21 -13.06
C TYR A 55 -6.58 4.22 -12.42
N SER A 56 -7.69 3.96 -13.11
CA SER A 56 -8.64 2.93 -12.69
C SER A 56 -7.95 1.57 -12.76
N VAL A 57 -7.90 0.86 -11.64
CA VAL A 57 -7.41 -0.51 -11.59
C VAL A 57 -8.58 -1.42 -11.97
N ARG A 58 -8.40 -2.23 -13.02
CA ARG A 58 -9.39 -3.26 -13.37
C ARG A 58 -9.54 -4.21 -12.18
N ARG A 59 -10.77 -4.44 -11.75
CA ARG A 59 -11.11 -5.47 -10.78
C ARG A 59 -11.49 -6.72 -11.55
N TYR A 60 -10.88 -7.84 -11.18
CA TYR A 60 -11.26 -9.16 -11.68
C TYR A 60 -12.14 -9.83 -10.64
N THR A 61 -13.15 -10.54 -11.10
CA THR A 61 -13.95 -11.43 -10.26
C THR A 61 -13.16 -12.70 -9.94
N ASP A 62 -13.50 -13.36 -8.84
CA ASP A 62 -12.86 -14.64 -8.47
C ASP A 62 -13.02 -15.70 -9.60
N ALA A 63 -14.11 -15.63 -10.36
CA ALA A 63 -14.35 -16.48 -11.52
C ALA A 63 -13.35 -16.21 -12.66
N GLU A 64 -13.15 -14.95 -13.07
CA GLU A 64 -12.18 -14.58 -14.10
C GLU A 64 -10.74 -14.98 -13.70
N VAL A 65 -10.41 -14.84 -12.42
CA VAL A 65 -9.11 -15.24 -11.89
C VAL A 65 -8.95 -16.77 -11.95
N GLY A 66 -10.00 -17.52 -11.58
CA GLY A 66 -10.01 -18.98 -11.68
C GLY A 66 -9.86 -19.48 -13.13
N GLU A 67 -10.59 -18.88 -14.07
CA GLU A 67 -10.48 -19.20 -15.50
C GLU A 67 -9.05 -18.99 -16.01
N PHE A 68 -8.41 -17.88 -15.62
CA PHE A 68 -7.03 -17.59 -15.99
C PHE A 68 -6.07 -18.68 -15.49
N PHE A 69 -6.18 -19.10 -14.23
CA PHE A 69 -5.31 -20.13 -13.67
C PHE A 69 -5.50 -21.50 -14.33
N GLU A 70 -6.72 -21.87 -14.68
CA GLU A 70 -6.97 -23.12 -15.39
C GLU A 70 -6.43 -23.09 -16.83
N LEU A 71 -6.56 -21.95 -17.52
CA LEU A 71 -5.93 -21.71 -18.83
C LEU A 71 -4.41 -21.85 -18.75
N ASP A 72 -3.79 -21.14 -17.80
CA ASP A 72 -2.34 -21.15 -17.59
C ASP A 72 -1.82 -22.55 -17.26
N LYS A 73 -2.53 -23.30 -16.41
CA LYS A 73 -2.19 -24.69 -16.06
C LYS A 73 -2.30 -25.62 -17.26
N LYS A 74 -3.34 -25.47 -18.09
CA LYS A 74 -3.53 -26.27 -19.30
C LYS A 74 -2.43 -26.00 -20.33
N GLU A 75 -2.09 -24.73 -20.56
CA GLU A 75 -1.03 -24.32 -21.46
C GLU A 75 0.35 -24.79 -20.96
N SER A 76 0.65 -24.56 -19.68
CA SER A 76 1.89 -25.03 -19.04
C SER A 76 2.08 -26.54 -19.19
N ASN A 77 1.04 -27.33 -18.94
CA ASN A 77 1.10 -28.78 -19.13
C ASN A 77 1.31 -29.19 -20.59
N MET A 78 0.70 -28.46 -21.54
CA MET A 78 0.90 -28.71 -22.97
C MET A 78 2.35 -28.38 -23.39
N LEU A 79 2.91 -27.27 -22.91
CA LEU A 79 4.28 -26.86 -23.21
C LEU A 79 5.32 -27.81 -22.59
N LYS A 80 5.07 -28.31 -21.37
CA LYS A 80 5.89 -29.36 -20.73
C LYS A 80 5.90 -30.65 -21.54
N LYS A 81 4.73 -31.11 -22.01
CA LYS A 81 4.62 -32.29 -22.89
C LYS A 81 5.37 -32.12 -24.21
N ARG A 82 5.48 -30.88 -24.71
CA ARG A 82 6.24 -30.53 -25.92
C ARG A 82 7.73 -30.29 -25.66
N GLY A 83 8.19 -30.38 -24.42
CA GLY A 83 9.59 -30.11 -24.03
C GLY A 83 10.01 -28.64 -24.13
N LEU A 84 9.04 -27.72 -24.26
CA LEU A 84 9.28 -26.27 -24.42
C LEU A 84 9.31 -25.53 -23.07
N LEU A 85 8.83 -26.18 -22.01
CA LEU A 85 8.89 -25.72 -20.63
C LEU A 85 9.39 -26.89 -19.76
N LYS A 86 10.24 -26.61 -18.76
CA LYS A 86 10.68 -27.59 -17.76
C LYS A 86 9.68 -27.71 -16.61
#